data_AF-A0A924RN93-F1
#
_entry.id   AF-A0A924RN93-F1
#
_cell.length_a   1.000
_cell.length_b   1.000
_cell.length_c   1.000
_cell.angle_alpha   90.00
_cell.angle_beta   90.00
_cell.angle_gamma   90.00
#
_symmetry.space_group_name_H-M   'P 1'
#
loop_
_entity.id
_entity.type
_entity.pdbx_description
1 polymer ?
#
loop_
_entity_poly.entity_id
_entity_poly.type
_entity_poly.pdbx_seq_one_letter_code
_entity_poly.pdbx_strand_id
1 'polypeptide(L)'
;MKNFFKYIFILAIINLFSISCADKDDNLYQNSNTEVQNFIWKGLNNYYLWQQNVPDLADNLFVNPYLLNDFIATKGTPENTFQELLYFPASKYDRIGKTVDRFSVLVDDYNYLENLLQGIRTTSGIVADYKYKNGVSGPIFGYVQYVLPNSDAEAKNIKRGDIFYAVNGTQ
;
A
#
# COMPACT_ATOMS: atom_id res chain seq x y z
N MET A 1 2.82 64.91 -11.65
CA MET A 1 3.42 63.86 -10.81
C MET A 1 2.41 62.83 -10.26
N LYS A 2 1.14 63.18 -9.99
CA LYS A 2 0.12 62.26 -9.44
C LYS A 2 -0.19 61.03 -10.33
N ASN A 3 -0.19 61.21 -11.65
CA ASN A 3 -0.49 60.11 -12.59
C ASN A 3 0.70 59.17 -12.78
N PHE A 4 1.93 59.66 -12.63
CA PHE A 4 3.16 58.86 -12.77
C PHE A 4 3.26 57.78 -11.68
N PHE A 5 2.96 58.13 -10.42
CA PHE A 5 2.87 57.17 -9.32
C PHE A 5 1.78 56.11 -9.54
N LYS A 6 0.66 56.48 -10.18
CA LYS A 6 -0.42 55.55 -10.51
C LYS A 6 0.02 54.50 -11.54
N TYR A 7 0.79 54.90 -12.56
CA TYR A 7 1.34 53.95 -13.54
C TYR A 7 2.42 53.05 -12.95
N ILE A 8 3.28 53.56 -12.06
CA ILE A 8 4.26 52.74 -11.32
C ILE A 8 3.56 51.70 -10.45
N PHE A 9 2.50 52.09 -9.75
CA PHE A 9 1.74 51.18 -8.90
C PHE A 9 1.04 50.07 -9.72
N ILE A 10 0.48 50.41 -10.88
CA ILE A 10 -0.11 49.43 -11.80
C ILE A 10 0.97 48.48 -12.36
N LEU A 11 2.15 49.00 -12.72
CA LEU A 11 3.27 48.19 -13.21
C LEU A 11 3.79 47.23 -12.12
N ALA A 12 3.83 47.68 -10.86
CA ALA A 12 4.22 46.83 -9.72
C ALA A 12 3.22 45.70 -9.46
N ILE A 13 1.91 45.97 -9.57
CA ILE A 13 0.86 44.95 -9.46
C ILE A 13 0.94 43.93 -10.61
N ILE A 14 1.22 44.36 -11.84
CA ILE A 14 1.37 43.46 -12.99
C ILE A 14 2.58 42.53 -12.80
N ASN A 15 3.70 43.02 -12.24
CA ASN A 15 4.86 42.18 -11.93
C ASN A 15 4.60 41.16 -10.80
N LEU A 16 3.67 41.45 -9.88
CA LEU A 16 3.25 40.50 -8.84
C LEU A 16 2.48 39.29 -9.41
N PHE A 17 1.83 39.41 -10.56
CA PHE A 17 1.13 38.29 -11.23
C PHE A 17 2.05 37.40 -12.08
N SER A 18 3.31 37.80 -12.31
CA SER A 18 4.29 37.00 -13.07
C SER A 18 5.13 36.07 -12.19
N ILE A 19 4.95 36.10 -10.87
CA ILE A 19 5.46 35.08 -9.97
C ILE A 19 4.44 33.93 -10.02
N SER A 20 4.43 33.20 -11.14
CA SER A 20 3.76 31.91 -11.21
C SER A 20 4.37 31.03 -10.13
N CYS A 21 3.54 30.50 -9.24
CA CYS A 21 3.95 29.48 -8.30
C CYS A 21 4.22 28.22 -9.14
N ALA A 22 5.48 28.00 -9.51
CA ALA A 22 5.91 26.67 -9.92
C ALA A 22 6.02 25.87 -8.61
N ASP A 23 5.08 24.96 -8.37
CA ASP A 23 5.25 23.97 -7.33
C ASP A 23 6.22 22.88 -7.81
N LYS A 24 6.71 22.08 -6.87
CA LYS A 24 7.82 21.14 -7.15
C LYS A 24 7.37 19.92 -7.96
N ASP A 25 6.10 19.82 -8.31
CA ASP A 25 5.48 18.76 -9.09
C ASP A 25 5.36 19.08 -10.60
N ASP A 26 5.40 20.34 -11.00
CA ASP A 26 5.35 20.76 -12.40
C ASP A 26 6.56 20.30 -13.27
N ASN A 27 7.70 19.97 -12.63
CA ASN A 27 8.94 19.55 -13.32
C ASN A 27 9.34 18.10 -13.04
N LEU A 28 8.36 17.25 -12.78
CA LEU A 28 8.61 15.83 -12.64
C LEU A 28 8.87 15.21 -14.02
N TYR A 29 10.15 15.01 -14.35
CA TYR A 29 10.55 13.98 -15.32
C TYR A 29 10.21 12.61 -14.72
N GLN A 30 8.93 12.27 -14.65
CA GLN A 30 8.45 10.96 -14.26
C GLN A 30 8.27 10.15 -15.53
N ASN A 31 9.01 9.06 -15.65
CA ASN A 31 8.59 7.99 -16.53
C ASN A 31 7.28 7.44 -15.93
N SER A 32 6.19 7.40 -16.70
CA SER A 32 4.89 6.90 -16.23
C SER A 32 4.98 5.50 -15.63
N ASN A 33 5.99 4.72 -16.01
CA ASN A 33 6.20 3.35 -15.54
C ASN A 33 6.88 3.25 -14.16
N THR A 34 7.38 4.36 -13.61
CA THR A 34 8.10 4.41 -12.32
C THR A 34 7.40 5.25 -11.24
N GLU A 35 6.23 5.80 -11.55
CA GLU A 35 5.53 6.73 -10.66
C GLU A 35 5.19 6.10 -9.30
N VAL A 36 4.65 4.88 -9.32
CA VAL A 36 4.25 4.16 -8.10
C VAL A 36 5.47 3.81 -7.25
N GLN A 37 6.55 3.36 -7.87
CA GLN A 37 7.80 3.04 -7.21
C GLN A 37 8.44 4.30 -6.59
N ASN A 38 8.35 5.44 -7.28
CA ASN A 38 8.82 6.73 -6.78
C ASN A 38 8.00 7.17 -5.56
N PHE A 39 6.66 7.02 -5.63
CA PHE A 39 5.77 7.25 -4.49
C PHE A 39 6.13 6.36 -3.30
N ILE A 40 6.35 5.07 -3.51
CA ILE A 40 6.78 4.12 -2.47
C ILE A 40 8.09 4.58 -1.82
N TRP A 41 9.12 4.89 -2.62
CA TRP A 41 10.40 5.33 -2.09
C TRP A 41 10.27 6.62 -1.27
N LYS A 42 9.53 7.62 -1.78
CA LYS A 42 9.29 8.88 -1.05
C LYS A 42 8.52 8.65 0.23
N GLY A 43 7.50 7.78 0.21
CA GLY A 43 6.71 7.44 1.39
C GLY A 43 7.58 6.76 2.45
N LEU A 44 8.42 5.81 2.03
CA LEU A 44 9.34 5.12 2.94
C LEU A 44 10.42 6.07 3.46
N ASN A 45 11.04 6.89 2.61
CA ASN A 45 12.05 7.85 3.05
C ASN A 45 11.51 8.84 4.10
N ASN A 46 10.26 9.31 3.95
CA ASN A 46 9.70 10.31 4.88
C ASN A 46 9.06 9.74 6.14
N TYR A 47 8.41 8.58 6.05
CA TYR A 47 7.51 8.09 7.12
C TYR A 47 7.92 6.74 7.71
N TYR A 48 8.91 6.06 7.13
CA TYR A 48 9.27 4.72 7.58
C TYR A 48 10.03 4.75 8.90
N LEU A 49 9.53 3.99 9.89
CA LEU A 49 10.12 3.91 11.22
C LEU A 49 11.60 3.50 11.20
N TRP A 50 11.97 2.57 10.31
CA TRP A 50 13.34 2.04 10.20
C TRP A 50 14.14 2.65 9.04
N GLN A 51 13.76 3.83 8.55
CA GLN A 51 14.45 4.49 7.44
C GLN A 51 15.96 4.59 7.67
N GLN A 52 16.40 4.92 8.88
CA GLN A 52 17.83 5.04 9.23
C GLN A 52 18.62 3.73 9.11
N ASN A 53 17.94 2.59 9.09
CA ASN A 53 18.56 1.27 8.96
C ASN A 53 18.63 0.77 7.51
N VAL A 54 18.07 1.52 6.55
CA VAL A 54 18.02 1.16 5.13
C VAL A 54 18.87 2.16 4.33
N PRO A 55 20.08 1.78 3.88
CA PRO A 55 20.97 2.69 3.14
C PRO A 55 20.34 3.31 1.90
N ASP A 56 19.52 2.53 1.18
CA ASP A 56 18.79 2.94 -0.03
C ASP A 56 17.70 4.01 0.24
N LEU A 57 17.38 4.31 1.51
CA LEU A 57 16.43 5.33 1.92
C LEU A 57 17.09 6.55 2.57
N ALA A 58 18.42 6.70 2.52
CA ALA A 58 19.11 7.81 3.16
C ALA A 58 18.73 9.19 2.53
N ASP A 59 18.50 10.20 3.38
CA ASP A 59 18.00 11.52 2.94
C ASP A 59 18.92 12.25 1.97
N ASN A 60 20.22 12.03 2.09
CA ASN A 60 21.24 12.67 1.26
C ASN A 60 21.75 11.75 0.14
N LEU A 61 21.06 10.63 -0.14
CA LEU A 61 21.51 9.63 -1.12
C LEU A 61 21.50 10.19 -2.55
N PHE A 62 20.48 10.98 -2.88
CA PHE A 62 20.30 11.54 -4.22
C PHE A 62 20.38 13.06 -4.19
N VAL A 63 21.51 13.60 -4.67
CA VAL A 63 21.72 15.05 -4.82
C VAL A 63 20.84 15.64 -5.94
N ASN A 64 20.41 14.79 -6.88
CA ASN A 64 19.63 15.18 -8.05
C ASN A 64 18.42 14.22 -8.25
N PRO A 65 17.20 14.74 -8.47
CA PRO A 65 16.02 13.94 -8.81
C PRO A 65 16.21 12.94 -9.96
N TYR A 66 17.04 13.26 -10.96
CA TYR A 66 17.30 12.33 -12.07
C TYR A 66 17.97 11.03 -11.61
N LEU A 67 18.90 11.10 -10.65
CA LEU A 67 19.57 9.93 -10.10
C LEU A 67 18.62 9.02 -9.31
N LEU A 68 17.64 9.62 -8.62
CA LEU A 68 16.58 8.87 -7.96
C LEU A 68 15.74 8.11 -8.99
N ASN A 69 15.34 8.76 -10.08
CA ASN A 69 14.53 8.11 -11.11
C ASN A 69 15.27 6.95 -11.78
N ASP A 70 16.56 7.12 -12.07
CA ASP A 70 17.39 6.04 -12.62
C ASP A 70 17.50 4.86 -11.64
N PHE A 71 17.71 5.13 -10.34
CA PHE A 71 17.70 4.10 -9.30
C PHE A 71 16.36 3.37 -9.23
N ILE A 72 15.25 4.10 -9.21
CA ILE A 72 13.91 3.52 -9.13
C ILE A 72 13.59 2.67 -10.36
N ALA A 73 14.05 3.08 -11.54
CA ALA A 73 13.89 2.30 -12.77
C ALA A 73 14.54 0.90 -12.69
N THR A 74 15.53 0.70 -11.80
CA THR A 74 16.17 -0.61 -11.60
C THR A 74 15.39 -1.58 -10.70
N LYS A 75 14.43 -1.09 -9.91
CA LYS A 75 13.75 -1.89 -8.86
C LYS A 75 12.61 -2.79 -9.38
N GLY A 76 12.24 -2.67 -10.65
CA GLY A 76 11.23 -3.50 -11.28
C GLY A 76 9.81 -3.11 -10.86
N THR A 77 9.07 -4.03 -10.23
CA THR A 77 7.65 -3.81 -9.88
C THR A 77 7.51 -3.03 -8.56
N PRO A 78 6.34 -2.39 -8.32
CA PRO A 78 6.03 -1.73 -7.06
C PRO A 78 6.19 -2.64 -5.83
N GLU A 79 5.75 -3.88 -5.92
CA GLU A 79 5.80 -4.86 -4.83
C GLU A 79 7.26 -5.19 -4.48
N ASN A 80 8.08 -5.44 -5.50
CA ASN A 80 9.51 -5.69 -5.31
C ASN A 80 10.20 -4.46 -4.70
N THR A 81 9.93 -3.27 -5.23
CA THR A 81 10.48 -2.01 -4.72
C THR A 81 10.14 -1.84 -3.24
N PHE A 82 8.88 -2.01 -2.88
CA PHE A 82 8.43 -1.92 -1.49
C PHE A 82 9.17 -2.93 -0.61
N GLN A 83 9.16 -4.21 -0.96
CA GLN A 83 9.74 -5.26 -0.14
C GLN A 83 11.28 -5.21 -0.05
N GLU A 84 11.97 -4.62 -1.03
CA GLU A 84 13.43 -4.42 -0.98
C GLU A 84 13.85 -3.26 -0.09
N LEU A 85 13.00 -2.24 0.05
CA LEU A 85 13.28 -1.05 0.84
C LEU A 85 12.87 -1.21 2.32
N LEU A 86 12.27 -2.33 2.72
CA LEU A 86 11.95 -2.61 4.12
C LEU A 86 13.12 -3.23 4.88
N TYR A 87 13.24 -2.86 6.15
CA TYR A 87 14.22 -3.41 7.08
C TYR A 87 13.75 -4.75 7.67
N PHE A 88 14.32 -5.85 7.18
CA PHE A 88 13.98 -7.22 7.57
C PHE A 88 12.47 -7.51 7.64
N PRO A 89 11.73 -7.40 6.52
CA PRO A 89 10.29 -7.60 6.50
C PRO A 89 9.86 -9.05 6.73
N ALA A 90 8.68 -9.24 7.33
CA ALA A 90 8.10 -10.55 7.60
C ALA A 90 7.99 -11.42 6.33
N SER A 91 7.63 -10.81 5.20
CA SER A 91 7.56 -11.47 3.89
C SER A 91 8.83 -12.24 3.50
N LYS A 92 10.00 -11.80 3.96
CA LYS A 92 11.32 -12.39 3.64
C LYS A 92 11.97 -13.13 4.81
N TYR A 93 11.69 -12.73 6.05
CA TYR A 93 12.48 -13.15 7.23
C TYR A 93 11.72 -13.95 8.30
N ASP A 94 10.41 -14.17 8.15
CA ASP A 94 9.57 -14.85 9.17
C ASP A 94 10.04 -16.27 9.50
N ARG A 95 10.52 -17.01 8.48
CA ARG A 95 11.03 -18.38 8.64
C ARG A 95 12.38 -18.48 9.34
N ILE A 96 13.08 -17.35 9.55
CA ILE A 96 14.46 -17.30 10.05
C ILE A 96 14.52 -16.63 11.43
N GLY A 97 13.38 -16.16 11.97
CA GLY A 97 13.32 -15.48 13.27
C GLY A 97 14.07 -14.16 13.32
N LYS A 98 14.36 -13.57 12.15
CA LYS A 98 15.09 -12.29 12.01
C LYS A 98 14.19 -11.13 11.62
N THR A 99 12.87 -11.35 11.59
CA THR A 99 11.90 -10.32 11.22
C THR A 99 11.95 -9.15 12.18
N VAL A 100 12.12 -7.95 11.63
CA VAL A 100 12.00 -6.69 12.38
C VAL A 100 10.71 -5.99 11.98
N ASP A 101 10.51 -5.79 10.68
CA ASP A 101 9.29 -5.19 10.16
C ASP A 101 8.17 -6.21 9.96
N ARG A 102 7.13 -6.09 10.80
CA ARG A 102 5.95 -6.97 10.78
C ARG A 102 4.67 -6.26 10.31
N PHE A 103 4.72 -4.96 10.07
CA PHE A 103 3.51 -4.13 9.99
C PHE A 103 3.41 -3.34 8.70
N SER A 104 4.52 -3.15 7.97
CA SER A 104 4.48 -2.52 6.66
C SER A 104 3.81 -3.43 5.64
N VAL A 105 2.76 -2.92 5.01
CA VAL A 105 1.99 -3.64 4.00
C VAL A 105 1.78 -2.76 2.76
N LEU A 106 1.71 -3.41 1.60
CA LEU A 106 1.29 -2.82 0.34
C LEU A 106 -0.01 -3.52 -0.06
N VAL A 107 -1.00 -2.74 -0.47
CA VAL A 107 -2.33 -3.23 -0.87
C VAL A 107 -2.72 -2.63 -2.21
N ASP A 108 -3.40 -3.43 -3.04
CA ASP A 108 -3.83 -2.99 -4.37
C ASP A 108 -5.09 -2.10 -4.32
N ASP A 109 -5.95 -2.31 -3.32
CA ASP A 109 -7.22 -1.59 -3.13
C ASP A 109 -7.18 -0.74 -1.87
N TYR A 110 -7.20 0.59 -2.04
CA TYR A 110 -7.25 1.52 -0.92
C TYR A 110 -8.52 1.38 -0.09
N ASN A 111 -9.66 0.98 -0.69
CA ASN A 111 -10.90 0.75 0.04
C ASN A 111 -10.76 -0.43 1.01
N TYR A 112 -10.03 -1.47 0.60
CA TYR A 112 -9.73 -2.59 1.47
C TYR A 112 -8.92 -2.14 2.69
N LEU A 113 -7.87 -1.31 2.48
CA LEU A 113 -7.05 -0.78 3.57
C LEU A 113 -7.85 0.12 4.51
N GLU A 114 -8.63 1.06 3.98
CA GLU A 114 -9.47 1.95 4.78
C GLU A 114 -10.49 1.16 5.62
N ASN A 115 -11.15 0.19 5.01
CA ASN A 115 -12.05 -0.70 5.73
C ASN A 115 -11.32 -1.46 6.85
N LEU A 116 -10.13 -2.01 6.56
CA LEU A 116 -9.33 -2.71 7.56
C LEU A 116 -8.97 -1.81 8.74
N LEU A 117 -8.53 -0.57 8.48
CA LEU A 117 -8.18 0.42 9.51
C LEU A 117 -9.40 0.85 10.34
N GLN A 118 -10.59 0.88 9.74
CA GLN A 118 -11.85 1.15 10.43
C GLN A 118 -12.45 -0.10 11.11
N GLY A 119 -11.79 -1.27 11.00
CA GLY A 119 -12.29 -2.53 11.54
C GLY A 119 -13.48 -3.12 10.75
N ILE A 120 -13.74 -2.61 9.56
CA ILE A 120 -14.79 -3.08 8.65
C ILE A 120 -14.23 -4.27 7.85
N ARG A 121 -14.95 -5.39 7.89
CA ARG A 121 -14.63 -6.58 7.10
C ARG A 121 -15.88 -7.22 6.55
N THR A 122 -15.80 -7.72 5.33
CA THR A 122 -16.87 -8.54 4.76
C THR A 122 -16.73 -9.98 5.29
N THR A 123 -17.87 -10.61 5.56
CA THR A 123 -17.93 -12.02 5.95
C THR A 123 -19.21 -12.63 5.41
N SER A 124 -19.15 -13.90 5.01
CA SER A 124 -20.35 -14.68 4.70
C SER A 124 -21.20 -14.97 5.94
N GLY A 125 -20.63 -14.78 7.14
CA GLY A 125 -21.23 -15.17 8.40
C GLY A 125 -20.94 -16.62 8.83
N ILE A 126 -20.11 -17.34 8.06
CA ILE A 126 -19.67 -18.69 8.42
C ILE A 126 -18.41 -18.61 9.28
N VAL A 127 -18.44 -19.27 10.43
CA VAL A 127 -17.22 -19.64 11.18
C VAL A 127 -17.01 -21.13 10.96
N ALA A 128 -15.92 -21.49 10.28
CA ALA A 128 -15.58 -22.87 9.96
C ALA A 128 -14.16 -23.21 10.41
N ASP A 129 -13.93 -24.50 10.65
CA ASP A 129 -12.60 -25.07 10.83
C ASP A 129 -12.39 -26.16 9.78
N TYR A 130 -11.13 -26.47 9.51
CA TYR A 130 -10.71 -27.30 8.39
C TYR A 130 -9.90 -28.48 8.90
N LYS A 131 -10.12 -29.65 8.28
CA LYS A 131 -9.42 -30.89 8.59
C LYS A 131 -9.02 -31.62 7.32
N TYR A 132 -7.90 -32.33 7.37
CA TYR A 132 -7.54 -33.29 6.34
C TYR A 132 -8.52 -34.46 6.36
N LYS A 133 -9.01 -34.88 5.19
CA LYS A 133 -9.88 -36.05 5.06
C LYS A 133 -9.23 -37.33 5.62
N ASN A 134 -7.91 -37.44 5.45
CA ASN A 134 -7.11 -38.58 5.94
C ASN A 134 -6.40 -38.29 7.27
N GLY A 135 -6.74 -37.20 7.97
CA GLY A 135 -6.18 -36.80 9.25
C GLY A 135 -4.77 -36.20 9.22
N VAL A 136 -3.95 -36.52 8.22
CA VAL A 136 -2.52 -36.14 8.19
C VAL A 136 -2.15 -35.27 6.98
N SER A 137 -2.68 -35.57 5.81
CA SER A 137 -2.36 -34.84 4.57
C SER A 137 -3.43 -35.07 3.50
N GLY A 138 -3.33 -34.32 2.40
CA GLY A 138 -4.20 -34.47 1.23
C GLY A 138 -5.37 -33.50 1.23
N PRO A 139 -6.51 -33.86 0.63
CA PRO A 139 -7.62 -32.94 0.48
C PRO A 139 -8.23 -32.58 1.84
N ILE A 140 -8.64 -31.32 1.98
CA ILE A 140 -9.29 -30.80 3.19
C ILE A 140 -10.81 -30.77 3.03
N PHE A 141 -11.51 -30.73 4.14
CA PHE A 141 -12.92 -30.34 4.20
C PHE A 141 -13.11 -29.32 5.33
N GLY A 142 -14.07 -28.43 5.14
CA GLY A 142 -14.52 -27.49 6.15
C GLY A 142 -15.77 -27.99 6.85
N TYR A 143 -15.88 -27.74 8.14
CA TYR A 143 -17.13 -27.95 8.89
C TYR A 143 -17.52 -26.66 9.61
N VAL A 144 -18.82 -26.35 9.57
CA VAL A 144 -19.36 -25.10 10.10
C VAL A 144 -19.47 -25.22 11.62
N GLN A 145 -18.72 -24.38 12.34
CA GLN A 145 -18.76 -24.31 13.81
C GLN A 145 -19.84 -23.37 14.32
N TYR A 146 -20.11 -22.29 13.59
CA TYR A 146 -21.08 -21.27 13.96
C TYR A 146 -21.54 -20.50 12.72
N VAL A 147 -22.79 -20.05 12.75
CA VAL A 147 -23.39 -19.19 11.72
C VAL A 147 -23.86 -17.93 12.41
N LEU A 148 -23.40 -16.77 11.92
CA LEU A 148 -23.78 -15.48 12.46
C LEU A 148 -25.26 -15.20 12.15
N PRO A 149 -26.06 -14.71 13.13
CA PRO A 149 -27.41 -14.25 12.87
C PRO A 149 -27.43 -13.06 11.90
N ASN A 150 -28.50 -12.96 11.11
CA ASN A 150 -28.70 -11.97 10.05
C ASN A 150 -27.58 -11.94 9.00
N SER A 151 -26.95 -13.08 8.73
CA SER A 151 -25.89 -13.22 7.72
C SER A 151 -26.39 -13.89 6.45
N ASP A 152 -25.61 -13.76 5.37
CA ASP A 152 -25.85 -14.47 4.12
C ASP A 152 -25.86 -16.00 4.31
N ALA A 153 -25.01 -16.52 5.20
CA ALA A 153 -25.00 -17.93 5.56
C ALA A 153 -26.31 -18.40 6.21
N GLU A 154 -26.88 -17.61 7.12
CA GLU A 154 -28.18 -17.91 7.72
C GLU A 154 -29.30 -17.87 6.67
N ALA A 155 -29.31 -16.86 5.81
CA ALA A 155 -30.28 -16.74 4.71
C ALA A 155 -30.22 -17.93 3.73
N LYS A 156 -29.03 -18.53 3.55
CA LYS A 156 -28.80 -19.74 2.74
C LYS A 156 -29.04 -21.03 3.50
N ASN A 157 -29.59 -20.96 4.72
CA ASN A 157 -29.92 -22.10 5.58
C ASN A 157 -28.71 -23.01 5.86
N ILE A 158 -27.50 -22.43 5.91
CA ILE A 158 -26.29 -23.11 6.38
C ILE A 158 -26.42 -23.25 7.90
N LYS A 159 -26.05 -24.41 8.43
CA LYS A 159 -26.18 -24.76 9.84
C LYS A 159 -24.85 -25.17 10.44
N ARG A 160 -24.76 -25.01 11.76
CA ARG A 160 -23.69 -25.61 12.55
C ARG A 160 -23.67 -27.12 12.31
N GLY A 161 -22.51 -27.65 11.98
CA GLY A 161 -22.31 -29.06 11.65
C GLY A 161 -22.33 -29.36 10.16
N ASP A 162 -22.75 -28.42 9.30
CA ASP A 162 -22.67 -28.60 7.86
C ASP A 162 -21.21 -28.77 7.41
N ILE A 163 -21.00 -29.69 6.47
CA ILE A 163 -19.69 -29.98 5.90
C ILE A 163 -19.67 -29.50 4.45
N PHE A 164 -18.62 -28.79 4.09
CA PHE A 164 -18.36 -28.39 2.70
C PHE A 164 -16.96 -28.82 2.29
N TYR A 165 -16.83 -29.25 1.04
CA TYR A 165 -15.58 -29.79 0.49
C TYR A 165 -15.15 -29.09 -0.81
N ALA A 166 -15.92 -28.11 -1.28
CA ALA A 166 -15.61 -27.32 -2.47
C ALA A 166 -16.28 -25.94 -2.37
N VAL A 167 -15.67 -24.94 -3.00
CA VAL A 167 -16.22 -23.59 -3.18
C VAL A 167 -16.16 -23.27 -4.68
N ASN A 168 -17.29 -22.86 -5.27
CA ASN A 168 -17.42 -22.61 -6.71
C ASN A 168 -16.91 -23.79 -7.57
N GLY A 169 -17.19 -25.02 -7.13
CA GLY A 169 -16.76 -26.24 -7.82
C GLY A 169 -15.28 -26.58 -7.69
N THR A 170 -14.49 -25.77 -6.99
CA THR A 170 -13.07 -26.03 -6.73
C THR A 170 -12.90 -26.60 -5.33
N GLN A 171 -12.22 -27.75 -5.23
CA GLN A 171 -11.86 -28.39 -3.97
C GLN A 171 -10.60 -27.78 -3.37
#